data_AF-K2DIS7-F1
#
_entry.id   AF-K2DIS7-F1
#
_cell.length_a   1.000
_cell.length_b   1.000
_cell.length_c   1.000
_cell.angle_alpha   90.00
_cell.angle_beta   90.00
_cell.angle_gamma   90.00
#
_symmetry.space_group_name_H-M   'P 1'
#
loop_
_entity.id
_entity.type
_entity.pdbx_description
1 polymer ?
#
loop_
_entity_poly.entity_id
_entity_poly.type
_entity_poly.pdbx_seq_one_letter_code
_entity_poly.pdbx_strand_id
1 'polypeptide(L)'
;MSFKTKKYSFCLFRIPEKGGRIIWEITNTCNYSCSYCIFSSDYHQKPNELGTEEVKRVLNELWEANFRYIKFTGGEPFMRKDFLDILQYAYDKGFELDISTNASFINEETLIKLKEIKIPMVHVSLDGPNTETQELVRGKGTFKRTLEGIEKLTREGLHVRIGTVIFKENQDQLEEIARLCCALNAKELLFSRMEPVGRMRGDESHVTTYSNEKLIEKIEFLEKKYASQIEIQHRFSENSPAGCGQCPGGDKFLYIDHKGRVSPCTWVSEFFPQYVDEKTLHKMSLSNLLEEKAMKHYKKLTGNLKTLGCPAKFPKEIKKIEALEGIFKDMENTVKNGPRFSKYSALYAFTTENIADYYTHLDFENKDILMIGGSGDHLVNAYLLGAKSIVCCDSNQLAEFYVNLKIEALKKLNFNDFKKFFLRNNEEKSNVFSYTIYKELRSDLTASSRYFFDHIYKKFNFDGQKIRESYLFNNKYDLSIKKIRYNLYLKNEKRYQKTQKMLLDKKMEWIAHPIESVVQNRLMLLKDRQFDIILLSNIADYSSAHDPQGDYLTEFKKKIIDPLSQRLKPKGILALAYLYKTDFTSSRLHSGLYRSAIDNPLERKRVFKASTSDTYKEMTFKSAIRGKDSLFCLIKN
;
A
#
# COMPACT_ATOMS: atom_id res chain seq x y z
N MET A 1 36.51 4.23 -16.00
CA MET A 1 36.37 4.39 -14.53
C MET A 1 35.13 3.63 -14.11
N SER A 2 35.21 2.64 -13.20
CA SER A 2 34.01 1.95 -12.71
C SER A 2 33.31 2.85 -11.68
N PHE A 3 32.12 3.33 -12.04
CA PHE A 3 31.30 4.20 -11.19
C PHE A 3 30.81 3.42 -9.98
N LYS A 4 31.19 3.87 -8.78
CA LYS A 4 30.55 3.37 -7.57
C LYS A 4 29.18 4.04 -7.47
N THR A 5 28.13 3.29 -7.81
CA THR A 5 26.74 3.72 -7.61
C THR A 5 26.23 3.14 -6.31
N LYS A 6 25.53 3.94 -5.50
CA LYS A 6 24.89 3.41 -4.29
C LYS A 6 23.63 2.65 -4.68
N LYS A 7 23.66 1.32 -4.56
CA LYS A 7 22.45 0.49 -4.68
C LYS A 7 21.70 0.58 -3.35
N TYR A 8 20.56 1.24 -3.36
CA TYR A 8 19.61 1.16 -2.25
C TYR A 8 18.81 -0.12 -2.44
N SER A 9 18.74 -0.98 -1.42
CA SER A 9 17.99 -2.26 -1.48
C SER A 9 16.52 -2.08 -1.88
N PHE A 10 15.94 -0.91 -1.57
CA PHE A 10 14.54 -0.59 -1.84
C PHE A 10 14.30 0.30 -3.07
N CYS A 11 15.32 0.98 -3.61
CA CYS A 11 15.13 1.91 -4.73
C CYS A 11 15.39 1.20 -6.07
N LEU A 12 14.40 1.24 -6.97
CA LEU A 12 14.53 0.68 -8.33
C LEU A 12 15.51 1.47 -9.20
N PHE A 13 15.80 2.72 -8.83
CA PHE A 13 16.73 3.59 -9.55
C PHE A 13 18.08 3.61 -8.85
N ARG A 14 19.15 3.39 -9.63
CA ARG A 14 20.52 3.62 -9.16
C ARG A 14 20.74 5.11 -8.99
N ILE A 15 21.16 5.50 -7.79
CA ILE A 15 21.50 6.88 -7.44
C ILE A 15 23.03 7.01 -7.44
N PRO A 16 23.58 8.04 -8.10
CA PRO A 16 25.02 8.27 -8.09
C PRO A 16 25.51 8.62 -6.69
N GLU A 17 26.78 8.30 -6.40
CA GLU A 17 27.40 8.69 -5.12
C GLU A 17 27.51 10.21 -4.97
N LYS A 18 27.87 10.89 -6.07
CA LYS A 18 27.99 12.35 -6.16
C LYS A 18 26.90 12.94 -7.06
N GLY A 19 26.34 14.06 -6.63
CA GLY A 19 25.27 14.75 -7.34
C GLY A 19 23.93 14.01 -7.33
N GLY A 20 22.98 14.54 -8.10
CA GLY A 20 21.66 13.97 -8.33
C GLY A 20 21.51 13.35 -9.72
N ARG A 21 20.46 12.53 -9.87
CA ARG A 21 20.04 11.90 -11.14
C ARG A 21 18.68 12.41 -11.60
N ILE A 22 18.54 12.60 -12.90
CA ILE A 22 17.29 12.94 -13.57
C ILE A 22 16.89 11.80 -14.51
N ILE A 23 15.61 11.48 -14.55
CA ILE A 23 14.99 10.85 -15.72
C ILE A 23 14.13 11.91 -16.39
N TRP A 24 14.40 12.19 -17.66
CA TRP A 24 13.71 13.22 -18.41
C TRP A 24 13.01 12.60 -19.61
N GLU A 25 11.68 12.59 -19.57
CA GLU A 25 10.83 12.33 -20.72
C GLU A 25 10.91 13.55 -21.64
N ILE A 26 11.84 13.56 -22.60
CA ILE A 26 12.15 14.75 -23.41
C ILE A 26 11.06 15.04 -24.47
N THR A 27 10.26 14.04 -24.80
CA THR A 27 9.08 14.10 -25.67
C THR A 27 8.15 12.96 -25.27
N ASN A 28 6.84 13.08 -25.48
CA ASN A 28 5.92 11.95 -25.35
C ASN A 28 5.55 11.32 -26.71
N THR A 29 6.04 11.91 -27.80
CA THR A 29 5.85 11.38 -29.15
C THR A 29 6.66 10.09 -29.33
N CYS A 30 6.02 9.03 -29.83
CA CYS A 30 6.64 7.73 -30.05
C CYS A 30 6.08 7.05 -31.30
N ASN A 31 6.93 6.44 -32.10
CA ASN A 31 6.50 5.67 -33.26
C ASN A 31 5.92 4.30 -32.91
N TYR A 32 6.06 3.87 -31.66
CA TYR A 32 5.48 2.65 -31.14
C TYR A 32 4.30 2.97 -30.22
N SER A 33 3.38 2.01 -30.10
CA SER A 33 2.22 2.10 -29.23
C SER A 33 2.16 0.89 -28.29
N CYS A 34 3.23 0.67 -27.51
CA CYS A 34 3.33 -0.47 -26.59
C CYS A 34 2.19 -0.55 -25.55
N SER A 35 1.52 -1.69 -25.41
CA SER A 35 0.36 -1.87 -24.51
C SER A 35 0.66 -1.46 -23.06
N TYR A 36 1.84 -1.78 -22.53
CA TYR A 36 2.25 -1.51 -21.15
C TYR A 36 2.90 -0.14 -20.92
N CYS A 37 2.95 0.74 -21.94
CA CYS A 37 3.71 1.99 -21.85
C CYS A 37 3.23 2.87 -20.68
N ILE A 38 4.12 3.09 -19.71
CA ILE A 38 3.85 3.90 -18.51
C ILE A 38 3.51 5.36 -18.85
N PHE A 39 4.10 5.91 -19.91
CA PHE A 39 3.87 7.29 -20.35
C PHE A 39 2.69 7.45 -21.31
N SER A 40 2.03 6.34 -21.68
CA SER A 40 0.94 6.30 -22.66
C SER A 40 1.27 7.01 -23.99
N SER A 41 2.54 6.93 -24.40
CA SER A 41 3.05 7.56 -25.62
C SER A 41 2.47 6.94 -26.90
N ASP A 42 2.35 7.76 -27.94
CA ASP A 42 1.87 7.39 -29.27
C ASP A 42 2.46 8.31 -30.35
N TYR A 43 2.07 8.07 -31.61
CA TYR A 43 2.63 8.75 -32.78
C TYR A 43 2.28 10.25 -32.85
N HIS A 44 1.26 10.70 -32.14
CA HIS A 44 0.80 12.08 -32.24
C HIS A 44 1.75 13.00 -31.48
N GLN A 45 2.21 14.03 -32.17
CA GLN A 45 2.97 15.11 -31.54
C GLN A 45 2.14 15.71 -30.40
N LYS A 46 2.73 15.75 -29.21
CA LYS A 46 2.04 16.30 -28.04
C LYS A 46 2.23 17.83 -27.97
N PRO A 47 1.18 18.59 -27.62
CA PRO A 47 1.31 20.02 -27.40
C PRO A 47 2.03 20.32 -26.08
N ASN A 48 2.61 21.51 -25.98
CA ASN A 48 3.28 22.04 -24.78
C ASN A 48 4.47 21.19 -24.33
N GLU A 49 5.27 20.67 -25.26
CA GLU A 49 6.60 20.16 -24.95
C GLU A 49 7.58 21.32 -24.79
N LEU A 50 8.57 21.19 -23.89
CA LEU A 50 9.61 22.21 -23.72
C LEU A 50 10.39 22.42 -25.02
N GLY A 51 10.51 23.68 -25.46
CA GLY A 51 11.35 24.05 -26.61
C GLY A 51 12.84 23.89 -26.32
N THR A 52 13.67 23.93 -27.37
CA THR A 52 15.13 23.70 -27.28
C THR A 52 15.80 24.62 -26.26
N GLU A 53 15.51 25.92 -26.32
CA GLU A 53 16.13 26.91 -25.42
C GLU A 53 15.63 26.76 -23.97
N GLU A 54 14.38 26.35 -23.78
CA GLU A 54 13.85 26.02 -22.45
C GLU A 54 14.56 24.80 -21.87
N VAL A 55 14.78 23.75 -22.69
CA VAL A 55 15.53 22.56 -22.28
C VAL A 55 16.96 22.94 -21.89
N LYS A 56 17.67 23.74 -22.69
CA LYS A 56 19.03 24.21 -22.38
C LYS A 56 19.08 25.02 -21.08
N ARG A 57 18.10 25.91 -20.85
CA ARG A 57 17.97 26.63 -19.57
C ARG A 57 17.79 25.66 -18.40
N VAL A 58 16.91 24.67 -18.53
CA VAL A 58 16.68 23.68 -17.47
C VAL A 58 17.92 22.84 -17.21
N LEU A 59 18.69 22.46 -18.25
CA LEU A 59 19.99 21.82 -18.09
C LEU A 59 20.97 22.71 -17.29
N ASN A 60 20.93 24.03 -17.49
CA ASN A 60 21.68 24.98 -16.67
C ASN A 60 21.27 24.92 -15.21
N GLU A 61 19.98 25.02 -14.93
CA GLU A 61 19.44 24.99 -13.57
C GLU A 61 19.71 23.66 -12.86
N LEU A 62 19.60 22.52 -13.57
CA LEU A 62 19.94 21.20 -13.06
C LEU A 62 21.41 21.10 -12.64
N TRP A 63 22.29 21.68 -13.43
CA TRP A 63 23.72 21.69 -13.12
C TRP A 63 24.02 22.54 -11.88
N GLU A 64 23.42 23.72 -11.75
CA GLU A 64 23.57 24.54 -10.54
C GLU A 64 22.99 23.83 -9.31
N ALA A 65 21.92 23.06 -9.47
CA ALA A 65 21.33 22.23 -8.42
C ALA A 65 22.09 20.91 -8.14
N ASN A 66 23.32 20.76 -8.65
CA ASN A 66 24.19 19.59 -8.46
C ASN A 66 23.60 18.26 -9.00
N PHE A 67 22.71 18.31 -9.98
CA PHE A 67 22.38 17.12 -10.77
C PHE A 67 23.47 16.92 -11.83
N ARG A 68 23.97 15.69 -11.93
CA ARG A 68 25.12 15.35 -12.79
C ARG A 68 24.83 14.21 -13.75
N TYR A 69 23.72 13.50 -13.54
CA TYR A 69 23.36 12.32 -14.33
C TYR A 69 21.98 12.54 -14.94
N ILE A 70 21.88 12.38 -16.26
CA ILE A 70 20.61 12.51 -16.98
C ILE A 70 20.37 11.24 -17.78
N LYS A 71 19.22 10.63 -17.54
CA LYS A 71 18.65 9.67 -18.46
C LYS A 71 17.60 10.35 -19.33
N PHE A 72 17.91 10.54 -20.61
CA PHE A 72 16.92 10.94 -21.60
C PHE A 72 16.06 9.74 -22.00
N THR A 73 14.76 9.94 -21.97
CA THR A 73 13.74 8.98 -22.38
C THR A 73 12.60 9.76 -23.02
N GLY A 74 11.47 9.12 -23.26
CA GLY A 74 10.30 9.80 -23.79
C GLY A 74 9.13 8.85 -23.92
N GLY A 75 8.28 9.19 -24.88
CA GLY A 75 8.06 8.26 -25.99
C GLY A 75 9.39 7.80 -26.59
N GLU A 76 9.72 8.23 -27.81
CA GLU A 76 10.99 7.91 -28.47
C GLU A 76 11.85 9.17 -28.64
N PRO A 77 12.97 9.33 -27.89
CA PRO A 77 13.81 10.54 -27.98
C PRO A 77 14.27 10.89 -29.39
N PHE A 78 14.62 9.89 -30.21
CA PHE A 78 15.11 10.14 -31.58
C PHE A 78 14.02 10.59 -32.57
N MET A 79 12.75 10.64 -32.16
CA MET A 79 11.71 11.33 -32.94
C MET A 79 11.72 12.84 -32.77
N ARG A 80 12.36 13.36 -31.72
CA ARG A 80 12.44 14.78 -31.46
C ARG A 80 13.59 15.38 -32.29
N LYS A 81 13.24 16.32 -33.19
CA LYS A 81 14.14 16.85 -34.23
C LYS A 81 15.43 17.48 -33.69
N ASP A 82 15.34 18.17 -32.55
CA ASP A 82 16.44 18.87 -31.89
C ASP A 82 17.14 18.01 -30.81
N PHE A 83 16.85 16.71 -30.73
CA PHE A 83 17.37 15.86 -29.66
C PHE A 83 18.89 15.73 -29.66
N LEU A 84 19.51 15.59 -30.85
CA LEU A 84 20.97 15.49 -30.96
C LEU A 84 21.68 16.77 -30.48
N ASP A 85 21.09 17.94 -30.72
CA ASP A 85 21.61 19.23 -30.22
C ASP A 85 21.48 19.34 -28.70
N ILE A 86 20.33 18.93 -28.15
CA ILE A 86 20.11 18.86 -26.70
C ILE A 86 21.13 17.92 -26.05
N LEU A 87 21.36 16.76 -26.66
CA LEU A 87 22.29 15.76 -26.17
C LEU A 87 23.73 16.29 -26.15
N GLN A 88 24.16 16.96 -27.23
CA GLN A 88 25.47 17.63 -27.30
C GLN A 88 25.61 18.69 -26.22
N TYR A 89 24.60 19.56 -26.06
CA TYR A 89 24.64 20.62 -25.05
C TYR A 89 24.76 20.05 -23.63
N ALA A 90 24.04 18.97 -23.32
CA ALA A 90 24.15 18.31 -22.02
C ALA A 90 25.55 17.70 -21.81
N TYR A 91 26.14 17.10 -22.85
CA TYR A 91 27.49 16.56 -22.81
C TYR A 91 28.56 17.64 -22.60
N ASP A 92 28.52 18.73 -23.37
CA ASP A 92 29.48 19.85 -23.26
C ASP A 92 29.44 20.50 -21.88
N LYS A 93 28.27 20.48 -21.25
CA LYS A 93 28.08 20.96 -19.88
C LYS A 93 28.65 20.03 -18.81
N GLY A 94 28.97 18.79 -19.17
CA GLY A 94 29.59 17.80 -18.29
C GLY A 94 28.62 16.81 -17.64
N PHE A 95 27.38 16.70 -18.14
CA PHE A 95 26.46 15.67 -17.65
C PHE A 95 26.93 14.27 -18.07
N GLU A 96 26.73 13.30 -17.18
CA GLU A 96 26.77 11.89 -17.54
C GLU A 96 25.42 11.47 -18.13
N LEU A 97 25.45 10.89 -19.32
CA LEU A 97 24.27 10.68 -20.15
C LEU A 97 23.93 9.18 -20.29
N ASP A 98 22.63 8.88 -20.25
CA ASP A 98 22.00 7.58 -20.50
C ASP A 98 20.79 7.85 -21.42
N ILE A 99 20.57 7.02 -22.44
CA ILE A 99 19.44 7.18 -23.37
C ILE A 99 18.62 5.91 -23.37
N SER A 100 17.31 6.03 -23.16
CA SER A 100 16.35 4.96 -23.43
C SER A 100 15.69 5.14 -24.78
N THR A 101 15.78 4.11 -25.62
CA THR A 101 15.23 4.10 -26.99
C THR A 101 14.65 2.73 -27.35
N ASN A 102 13.76 2.69 -28.35
CA ASN A 102 13.32 1.49 -29.05
C ASN A 102 14.25 1.11 -30.23
N ALA A 103 15.29 1.93 -30.47
CA ALA A 103 16.33 1.81 -31.49
C ALA A 103 15.86 1.85 -32.96
N SER A 104 14.58 2.08 -33.23
CA SER A 104 14.03 2.04 -34.59
C SER A 104 14.43 3.24 -35.47
N PHE A 105 14.92 4.33 -34.89
CA PHE A 105 15.35 5.55 -35.59
C PHE A 105 16.87 5.72 -35.67
N ILE A 106 17.66 4.70 -35.32
CA ILE A 106 19.11 4.79 -35.39
C ILE A 106 19.57 4.83 -36.86
N ASN A 107 20.12 5.98 -37.25
CA ASN A 107 20.70 6.27 -38.55
C ASN A 107 22.19 6.67 -38.42
N GLU A 108 22.87 6.92 -39.54
CA GLU A 108 24.30 7.25 -39.56
C GLU A 108 24.63 8.54 -38.79
N GLU A 109 23.82 9.58 -38.94
CA GLU A 109 23.96 10.84 -38.20
C GLU A 109 23.90 10.61 -36.68
N THR A 110 22.94 9.81 -36.22
CA THR A 110 22.81 9.42 -34.82
C THR A 110 24.06 8.69 -34.33
N LEU A 111 24.58 7.73 -35.11
CA LEU A 111 25.76 6.95 -34.73
C LEU A 111 27.01 7.83 -34.60
N ILE A 112 27.24 8.73 -35.57
CA ILE A 112 28.34 9.69 -35.54
C ILE A 112 28.24 10.52 -34.27
N LYS A 113 27.05 11.06 -33.99
CA LYS A 113 26.85 11.94 -32.83
C LYS A 113 27.05 11.24 -31.49
N LEU A 114 26.53 10.03 -31.34
CA LEU A 114 26.70 9.22 -30.13
C LEU A 114 28.18 8.87 -29.86
N LYS A 115 28.98 8.67 -30.90
CA LYS A 115 30.43 8.46 -30.78
C LYS A 115 31.19 9.71 -30.38
N GLU A 116 30.86 10.86 -30.98
CA GLU A 116 31.46 12.16 -30.63
C GLU A 116 31.25 12.48 -29.14
N ILE A 117 30.02 12.27 -28.66
CA ILE A 117 29.60 12.45 -27.26
C ILE A 117 30.19 11.36 -26.34
N LYS A 118 30.77 10.29 -26.90
CA LYS A 118 31.26 9.13 -26.15
C LYS A 118 30.20 8.62 -25.17
N ILE A 119 28.97 8.44 -25.67
CA ILE A 119 27.84 8.05 -24.83
C ILE A 119 28.20 6.81 -24.00
N PRO A 120 28.10 6.85 -22.66
CA PRO A 120 28.52 5.73 -21.82
C PRO A 120 27.74 4.44 -22.08
N MET A 121 26.44 4.57 -22.36
CA MET A 121 25.55 3.44 -22.61
C MET A 121 24.26 3.88 -23.30
N VAL A 122 23.78 3.05 -24.23
CA VAL A 122 22.45 3.15 -24.84
C VAL A 122 21.57 2.03 -24.32
N HIS A 123 20.45 2.38 -23.69
CA HIS A 123 19.45 1.44 -23.18
C HIS A 123 18.39 1.17 -24.24
N VAL A 124 18.49 0.04 -24.92
CA VAL A 124 17.54 -0.37 -25.96
C VAL A 124 16.50 -1.30 -25.37
N SER A 125 15.23 -1.10 -25.72
CA SER A 125 14.13 -1.88 -25.15
C SER A 125 13.72 -3.02 -26.10
N LEU A 126 13.82 -4.27 -25.65
CA LEU A 126 13.52 -5.51 -26.39
C LEU A 126 12.88 -6.52 -25.43
N ASP A 127 11.64 -6.92 -25.66
CA ASP A 127 10.84 -7.73 -24.74
C ASP A 127 10.61 -9.17 -25.19
N GLY A 128 11.08 -9.56 -26.38
CA GLY A 128 10.86 -10.88 -26.92
C GLY A 128 12.02 -11.39 -27.77
N PRO A 129 12.21 -12.71 -27.86
CA PRO A 129 13.24 -13.30 -28.70
C PRO A 129 12.83 -13.42 -30.17
N ASN A 130 11.58 -13.11 -30.50
CA ASN A 130 11.00 -13.26 -31.83
C ASN A 130 9.90 -12.21 -32.07
N THR A 131 9.42 -12.15 -33.31
CA THR A 131 8.34 -11.24 -33.75
C THR A 131 7.07 -11.40 -32.94
N GLU A 132 6.62 -12.63 -32.69
CA GLU A 132 5.36 -12.90 -31.97
C GLU A 132 5.38 -12.29 -30.56
N THR A 133 6.42 -12.57 -29.77
CA THR A 133 6.53 -12.10 -28.39
C THR A 133 6.74 -10.58 -28.31
N GLN A 134 7.63 -10.01 -29.13
CA GLN A 134 7.91 -8.57 -29.12
C GLN A 134 6.68 -7.76 -29.54
N GLU A 135 6.07 -8.14 -30.66
CA GLU A 135 5.01 -7.35 -31.30
C GLU A 135 3.68 -7.46 -30.56
N LEU A 136 3.48 -8.52 -29.77
CA LEU A 136 2.33 -8.67 -28.86
C LEU A 136 2.18 -7.45 -27.94
N VAL A 137 3.30 -6.96 -27.38
CA VAL A 137 3.27 -5.87 -26.40
C VAL A 137 3.79 -4.55 -26.93
N ARG A 138 4.58 -4.52 -28.02
CA ARG A 138 5.12 -3.28 -28.60
C ARG A 138 4.41 -2.80 -29.87
N GLY A 139 3.60 -3.65 -30.49
CA GLY A 139 2.92 -3.37 -31.75
C GLY A 139 3.60 -3.99 -32.96
N LYS A 140 2.87 -4.06 -34.07
CA LYS A 140 3.30 -4.73 -35.32
C LYS A 140 4.49 -4.04 -35.98
N GLY A 141 5.38 -4.82 -36.58
CA GLY A 141 6.55 -4.34 -37.32
C GLY A 141 7.68 -3.76 -36.45
N THR A 142 7.64 -3.98 -35.14
CA THR A 142 8.61 -3.39 -34.19
C THR A 142 9.85 -4.25 -34.00
N PHE A 143 9.76 -5.58 -34.14
CA PHE A 143 10.89 -6.47 -33.84
C PHE A 143 12.07 -6.24 -34.77
N LYS A 144 11.83 -6.33 -36.08
CA LYS A 144 12.87 -6.16 -37.11
C LYS A 144 13.61 -4.82 -36.97
N ARG A 145 12.86 -3.71 -36.83
CA ARG A 145 13.46 -2.37 -36.71
C ARG A 145 14.30 -2.20 -35.47
N THR A 146 13.85 -2.75 -34.34
CA THR A 146 14.63 -2.73 -33.10
C THR A 146 15.93 -3.54 -33.24
N LEU A 147 15.89 -4.72 -33.87
CA LEU A 147 17.10 -5.51 -34.12
C LEU A 147 18.12 -4.77 -35.00
N GLU A 148 17.67 -4.22 -36.14
CA GLU A 148 18.53 -3.43 -37.04
C GLU A 148 19.19 -2.25 -36.32
N GLY A 149 18.44 -1.59 -35.43
CA GLY A 149 18.97 -0.52 -34.58
C GLY A 149 20.03 -0.99 -33.60
N ILE A 150 19.81 -2.13 -32.93
CA ILE A 150 20.78 -2.72 -32.00
C ILE A 150 22.06 -3.11 -32.75
N GLU A 151 21.94 -3.79 -33.89
CA GLU A 151 23.08 -4.22 -34.71
C GLU A 151 23.93 -3.03 -35.17
N LYS A 152 23.30 -1.94 -35.60
CA LYS A 152 24.01 -0.69 -35.93
C LYS A 152 24.80 -0.17 -34.74
N LEU A 153 24.17 -0.07 -33.56
CA LEU A 153 24.82 0.45 -32.35
C LEU A 153 26.02 -0.43 -31.94
N THR A 154 25.84 -1.76 -31.91
CA THR A 154 26.87 -2.68 -31.43
C THR A 154 28.00 -2.86 -32.44
N ARG A 155 27.72 -2.84 -33.75
CA ARG A 155 28.74 -2.83 -34.82
C ARG A 155 29.67 -1.61 -34.72
N GLU A 156 29.12 -0.47 -34.34
CA GLU A 156 29.89 0.76 -34.13
C GLU A 156 30.65 0.80 -32.79
N GLY A 157 30.60 -0.28 -32.00
CA GLY A 157 31.31 -0.43 -30.74
C GLY A 157 30.66 0.29 -29.56
N LEU A 158 29.41 0.75 -29.68
CA LEU A 158 28.71 1.40 -28.57
C LEU A 158 28.28 0.38 -27.51
N HIS A 159 28.34 0.78 -26.24
CA HIS A 159 27.88 -0.06 -25.12
C HIS A 159 26.36 -0.10 -25.08
N VAL A 160 25.76 -1.20 -25.53
CA VAL A 160 24.31 -1.40 -25.53
C VAL A 160 23.89 -2.23 -24.32
N ARG A 161 22.97 -1.68 -23.52
CA ARG A 161 22.18 -2.43 -22.53
C ARG A 161 20.82 -2.72 -23.14
N ILE A 162 20.43 -3.98 -23.18
CA ILE A 162 19.07 -4.39 -23.53
C ILE A 162 18.21 -4.44 -22.27
N GLY A 163 17.08 -3.74 -22.27
CA GLY A 163 16.06 -3.79 -21.24
C GLY A 163 14.88 -4.64 -21.68
N THR A 164 14.53 -5.65 -20.89
CA THR A 164 13.42 -6.56 -21.13
C THR A 164 12.40 -6.45 -20.01
N VAL A 165 11.16 -6.14 -20.35
CA VAL A 165 10.03 -6.27 -19.44
C VAL A 165 9.56 -7.73 -19.47
N ILE A 166 9.50 -8.37 -18.30
CA ILE A 166 8.98 -9.73 -18.12
C ILE A 166 7.48 -9.65 -17.89
N PHE A 167 6.73 -10.41 -18.69
CA PHE A 167 5.29 -10.50 -18.70
C PHE A 167 4.88 -11.96 -18.93
N LYS A 168 3.58 -12.26 -18.82
CA LYS A 168 3.06 -13.63 -18.76
C LYS A 168 3.51 -14.50 -19.93
N GLU A 169 3.54 -13.96 -21.15
CA GLU A 169 3.85 -14.73 -22.35
C GLU A 169 5.35 -14.91 -22.59
N ASN A 170 6.23 -14.05 -22.05
CA ASN A 170 7.69 -14.18 -22.20
C ASN A 170 8.41 -14.75 -20.96
N GLN A 171 7.71 -15.00 -19.84
CA GLN A 171 8.31 -15.44 -18.57
C GLN A 171 9.07 -16.78 -18.66
N ASP A 172 8.78 -17.57 -19.71
CA ASP A 172 9.45 -18.83 -20.02
C ASP A 172 10.45 -18.74 -21.18
N GLN A 173 10.64 -17.55 -21.76
CA GLN A 173 11.54 -17.28 -22.87
C GLN A 173 12.80 -16.47 -22.47
N LEU A 174 13.10 -16.38 -21.17
CA LEU A 174 14.19 -15.53 -20.66
C LEU A 174 15.56 -15.95 -21.20
N GLU A 175 15.77 -17.26 -21.42
CA GLU A 175 17.02 -17.78 -21.96
C GLU A 175 17.17 -17.46 -23.45
N GLU A 176 16.11 -17.61 -24.22
CA GLU A 176 16.05 -17.25 -25.64
C GLU A 176 16.37 -15.78 -25.84
N ILE A 177 15.84 -14.92 -24.97
CA ILE A 177 16.15 -13.49 -24.96
C ILE A 177 17.63 -13.28 -24.64
N ALA A 178 18.18 -13.93 -23.61
CA ALA A 178 19.60 -13.81 -23.27
C ALA A 178 20.53 -14.23 -24.43
N ARG A 179 20.21 -15.33 -25.10
CA ARG A 179 20.93 -15.83 -26.27
C ARG A 179 20.86 -14.85 -27.45
N LEU A 180 19.70 -14.26 -27.72
CA LEU A 180 19.55 -13.22 -28.74
C LEU A 180 20.41 -11.99 -28.39
N CYS A 181 20.38 -11.53 -27.15
CA CYS A 181 21.20 -10.41 -26.69
C CYS A 181 22.71 -10.67 -26.88
N CYS A 182 23.18 -11.89 -26.60
CA CYS A 182 24.56 -12.30 -26.87
C CYS A 182 24.88 -12.25 -28.37
N ALA A 183 24.00 -12.79 -29.22
CA ALA A 183 24.18 -12.78 -30.67
C ALA A 183 24.23 -11.34 -31.26
N LEU A 184 23.50 -10.41 -30.64
CA LEU A 184 23.52 -8.99 -31.00
C LEU A 184 24.74 -8.23 -30.44
N ASN A 185 25.65 -8.90 -29.73
CA ASN A 185 26.81 -8.31 -29.05
C ASN A 185 26.46 -7.23 -28.01
N ALA A 186 25.25 -7.30 -27.41
CA ALA A 186 24.89 -6.44 -26.29
C ALA A 186 25.77 -6.74 -25.07
N LYS A 187 26.06 -5.71 -24.26
CA LYS A 187 26.96 -5.83 -23.10
C LYS A 187 26.23 -6.07 -21.79
N GLU A 188 24.99 -5.63 -21.71
CA GLU A 188 24.16 -5.84 -20.53
C GLU A 188 22.74 -6.24 -20.92
N LEU A 189 22.13 -7.13 -20.13
CA LEU A 189 20.72 -7.47 -20.19
C LEU A 189 20.08 -7.19 -18.83
N LEU A 190 19.07 -6.34 -18.82
CA LEU A 190 18.36 -5.93 -17.62
C LEU A 190 16.90 -6.36 -17.68
N PHE A 191 16.53 -7.30 -16.81
CA PHE A 191 15.15 -7.72 -16.63
C PHE A 191 14.40 -6.80 -15.65
N SER A 192 13.19 -6.40 -16.02
CA SER A 192 12.24 -5.71 -15.13
C SER A 192 10.89 -6.41 -15.19
N ARG A 193 10.05 -6.26 -14.18
CA ARG A 193 8.71 -6.86 -14.17
C ARG A 193 7.71 -5.92 -14.85
N MET A 194 6.74 -6.48 -15.59
CA MET A 194 5.58 -5.72 -16.04
C MET A 194 4.72 -5.29 -14.85
N GLU A 195 4.44 -3.99 -14.76
CA GLU A 195 3.54 -3.41 -13.77
C GLU A 195 2.27 -2.92 -14.48
N PRO A 196 1.07 -3.14 -13.91
CA PRO A 196 -0.21 -2.74 -14.51
C PRO A 196 -0.46 -1.24 -14.33
N VAL A 197 0.34 -0.43 -15.04
CA VAL A 197 0.38 1.05 -14.97
C VAL A 197 0.28 1.68 -16.35
N GLY A 198 0.15 3.00 -16.42
CA GLY A 198 -0.02 3.74 -17.67
C GLY A 198 -1.21 3.21 -18.46
N ARG A 199 -0.99 2.77 -19.70
CA ARG A 199 -2.03 2.19 -20.55
C ARG A 199 -2.66 0.90 -20.02
N MET A 200 -1.95 0.16 -19.17
CA MET A 200 -2.46 -1.05 -18.52
C MET A 200 -2.93 -0.79 -17.08
N ARG A 201 -3.26 0.45 -16.71
CA ARG A 201 -3.61 0.77 -15.33
C ARG A 201 -4.78 -0.10 -14.83
N GLY A 202 -4.48 -0.99 -13.89
CA GLY A 202 -5.45 -1.94 -13.31
C GLY A 202 -5.71 -3.20 -14.15
N ASP A 203 -5.08 -3.35 -15.32
CA ASP A 203 -5.15 -4.55 -16.15
C ASP A 203 -3.98 -5.49 -15.85
N GLU A 204 -4.27 -6.64 -15.27
CA GLU A 204 -3.29 -7.66 -14.90
C GLU A 204 -3.17 -8.80 -15.93
N SER A 205 -3.85 -8.72 -17.07
CA SER A 205 -3.97 -9.80 -18.07
C SER A 205 -2.62 -10.38 -18.52
N HIS A 206 -1.64 -9.51 -18.77
CA HIS A 206 -0.28 -9.86 -19.18
C HIS A 206 0.73 -9.81 -18.03
N VAL A 207 0.33 -9.53 -16.80
CA VAL A 207 1.26 -9.54 -15.66
C VAL A 207 1.74 -10.97 -15.42
N THR A 208 3.05 -11.16 -15.30
CA THR A 208 3.64 -12.50 -15.12
C THR A 208 3.08 -13.21 -13.89
N THR A 209 2.82 -14.50 -14.05
CA THR A 209 2.30 -15.39 -12.99
C THR A 209 3.38 -15.84 -12.01
N TYR A 210 4.66 -15.63 -12.34
CA TYR A 210 5.77 -16.04 -11.49
C TYR A 210 5.98 -15.06 -10.35
N SER A 211 6.35 -15.60 -9.18
CA SER A 211 6.80 -14.81 -8.05
C SER A 211 8.17 -14.19 -8.35
N ASN A 212 8.54 -13.16 -7.61
CA ASN A 212 9.86 -12.55 -7.78
C ASN A 212 10.97 -13.55 -7.45
N GLU A 213 10.79 -14.41 -6.46
CA GLU A 213 11.77 -15.44 -6.07
C GLU A 213 12.07 -16.38 -7.24
N LYS A 214 11.01 -16.88 -7.91
CA LYS A 214 11.15 -17.75 -9.08
C LYS A 214 11.83 -17.05 -10.26
N LEU A 215 11.52 -15.77 -10.48
CA LEU A 215 12.18 -14.97 -11.53
C LEU A 215 13.65 -14.70 -11.20
N ILE A 216 13.98 -14.40 -9.95
CA ILE A 216 15.36 -14.20 -9.48
C ILE A 216 16.16 -15.48 -9.72
N GLU A 217 15.66 -16.63 -9.28
CA GLU A 217 16.32 -17.92 -9.47
C GLU A 217 16.64 -18.19 -10.95
N LYS A 218 15.66 -17.99 -11.83
CA LYS A 218 15.85 -18.12 -13.28
C LYS A 218 16.92 -17.15 -13.80
N ILE A 219 16.91 -15.89 -13.37
CA ILE A 219 17.84 -14.86 -13.85
C ILE A 219 19.27 -15.10 -13.33
N GLU A 220 19.43 -15.51 -12.07
CA GLU A 220 20.74 -15.86 -11.50
C GLU A 220 21.38 -17.06 -12.21
N PHE A 221 20.56 -18.03 -12.64
CA PHE A 221 21.02 -19.12 -13.49
C PHE A 221 21.57 -18.60 -14.84
N LEU A 222 20.84 -17.69 -15.49
CA LEU A 222 21.28 -17.09 -16.75
C LEU A 222 22.54 -16.23 -16.58
N GLU A 223 22.61 -15.44 -15.51
CA GLU A 223 23.79 -14.64 -15.16
C GLU A 223 25.04 -15.51 -15.10
N LYS A 224 24.98 -16.68 -14.43
CA LYS A 224 26.09 -17.63 -14.38
C LYS A 224 26.39 -18.26 -15.74
N LYS A 225 25.36 -18.69 -16.46
CA LYS A 225 25.50 -19.38 -17.76
C LYS A 225 26.13 -18.51 -18.84
N TYR A 226 25.80 -17.21 -18.87
CA TYR A 226 26.21 -16.27 -19.91
C TYR A 226 27.25 -15.24 -19.44
N ALA A 227 27.84 -15.41 -18.24
CA ALA A 227 28.75 -14.45 -17.60
C ALA A 227 29.95 -14.00 -18.46
N SER A 228 30.43 -14.85 -19.38
CA SER A 228 31.55 -14.52 -20.28
C SER A 228 31.16 -13.68 -21.50
N GLN A 229 29.86 -13.54 -21.77
CA GLN A 229 29.32 -12.91 -22.98
C GLN A 229 28.57 -11.61 -22.67
N ILE A 230 27.76 -11.61 -21.61
CA ILE A 230 26.87 -10.50 -21.27
C ILE A 230 26.66 -10.41 -19.75
N GLU A 231 26.59 -9.19 -19.22
CA GLU A 231 26.21 -8.97 -17.83
C GLU A 231 24.68 -9.00 -17.70
N ILE A 232 24.15 -9.95 -16.93
CA ILE A 232 22.70 -10.10 -16.73
C ILE A 232 22.32 -9.60 -15.34
N GLN A 233 21.29 -8.75 -15.27
CA GLN A 233 20.82 -8.15 -14.03
C GLN A 233 19.29 -8.12 -14.00
N HIS A 234 18.73 -7.83 -12.83
CA HIS A 234 17.30 -7.56 -12.67
C HIS A 234 17.03 -6.30 -11.83
N ARG A 235 15.86 -5.69 -12.02
CA ARG A 235 15.30 -4.61 -11.17
C ARG A 235 14.12 -5.09 -10.34
N PHE A 236 14.35 -6.15 -9.58
CA PHE A 236 13.38 -6.53 -8.55
C PHE A 236 13.83 -5.93 -7.24
N SER A 237 13.03 -5.02 -6.72
CA SER A 237 13.26 -4.44 -5.40
C SER A 237 12.79 -5.42 -4.32
N GLU A 238 13.63 -5.68 -3.33
CA GLU A 238 13.24 -6.45 -2.14
C GLU A 238 12.15 -5.70 -1.36
N ASN A 239 11.18 -6.45 -0.84
CA ASN A 239 10.08 -5.91 -0.05
C ASN A 239 10.46 -5.90 1.43
N SER A 240 11.41 -5.05 1.84
CA SER A 240 11.72 -4.89 3.26
C SER A 240 11.57 -3.43 3.70
N PRO A 241 10.56 -3.10 4.53
CA PRO A 241 10.51 -1.83 5.24
C PRO A 241 11.67 -1.69 6.25
N ALA A 242 12.15 -2.80 6.82
CA ALA A 242 13.17 -2.81 7.86
C ALA A 242 14.55 -2.40 7.31
N GLY A 243 15.16 -1.36 7.88
CA GLY A 243 16.54 -0.96 7.59
C GLY A 243 16.74 -0.07 6.35
N CYS A 244 15.67 0.42 5.72
CA CYS A 244 15.80 1.31 4.57
C CYS A 244 16.31 2.71 4.94
N GLY A 245 17.11 3.29 4.05
CA GLY A 245 17.50 4.70 4.11
C GLY A 245 16.43 5.66 3.57
N GLN A 246 16.68 6.96 3.67
CA GLN A 246 15.76 7.98 3.15
C GLN A 246 15.56 7.84 1.63
N CYS A 247 14.30 7.95 1.18
CA CYS A 247 13.96 7.98 -0.24
C CYS A 247 14.73 9.11 -0.94
N PRO A 248 15.41 8.86 -2.08
CA PRO A 248 16.17 9.88 -2.79
C PRO A 248 15.28 10.82 -3.62
N GLY A 249 14.00 10.46 -3.83
CA GLY A 249 13.08 11.21 -4.68
C GLY A 249 12.81 12.62 -4.15
N GLY A 250 12.90 13.61 -5.04
CA GLY A 250 12.76 15.03 -4.72
C GLY A 250 14.07 15.70 -4.28
N ASP A 251 15.08 14.93 -3.86
CA ASP A 251 16.36 15.45 -3.34
C ASP A 251 17.54 15.10 -4.26
N LYS A 252 17.85 13.81 -4.40
CA LYS A 252 18.91 13.29 -5.29
C LYS A 252 18.39 12.64 -6.55
N PHE A 253 17.08 12.57 -6.70
CA PHE A 253 16.43 12.01 -7.87
C PHE A 253 15.22 12.86 -8.25
N LEU A 254 15.05 13.18 -9.53
CA LEU A 254 13.84 13.79 -10.06
C LEU A 254 13.41 13.11 -11.35
N TYR A 255 12.11 13.22 -11.63
CA TYR A 255 11.55 12.95 -12.94
C TYR A 255 10.95 14.22 -13.53
N ILE A 256 11.33 14.52 -14.77
CA ILE A 256 10.79 15.65 -15.56
C ILE A 256 9.99 15.04 -16.71
N ASP A 257 8.71 15.40 -16.81
CA ASP A 257 7.85 14.94 -17.90
C ASP A 257 8.00 15.81 -19.17
N HIS A 258 7.37 15.38 -20.27
CA HIS A 258 7.45 16.08 -21.55
C HIS A 258 6.94 17.53 -21.51
N LYS A 259 6.05 17.86 -20.55
CA LYS A 259 5.49 19.21 -20.36
C LYS A 259 6.32 20.07 -19.41
N GLY A 260 7.43 19.55 -18.90
CA GLY A 260 8.28 20.21 -17.93
C GLY A 260 7.70 20.23 -16.51
N ARG A 261 6.75 19.35 -16.15
CA ARG A 261 6.39 19.15 -14.74
C ARG A 261 7.49 18.36 -14.05
N VAL A 262 7.82 18.78 -12.83
CA VAL A 262 8.85 18.14 -12.01
C VAL A 262 8.17 17.31 -10.93
N SER A 263 8.61 16.07 -10.78
CA SER A 263 8.10 15.14 -9.77
C SER A 263 9.25 14.45 -9.02
N PRO A 264 9.00 13.92 -7.81
CA PRO A 264 10.03 13.25 -7.02
C PRO A 264 10.64 12.03 -7.70
N CYS A 265 9.84 11.25 -8.44
CA CYS A 265 10.30 10.17 -9.32
C CYS A 265 9.17 9.69 -10.25
N THR A 266 9.51 8.87 -11.23
CA THR A 266 8.54 8.32 -12.21
C THR A 266 7.39 7.56 -11.54
N TRP A 267 7.67 6.74 -10.53
CA TRP A 267 6.62 5.99 -9.82
C TRP A 267 5.71 6.87 -8.97
N VAL A 268 6.25 7.96 -8.41
CA VAL A 268 5.45 8.92 -7.65
C VAL A 268 4.51 9.67 -8.59
N SER A 269 4.99 10.07 -9.77
CA SER A 269 4.14 10.66 -10.81
C SER A 269 2.97 9.73 -11.19
N GLU A 270 3.25 8.43 -11.32
CA GLU A 270 2.24 7.44 -11.72
C GLU A 270 1.21 7.14 -10.61
N PHE A 271 1.69 6.84 -9.40
CA PHE A 271 0.82 6.37 -8.31
C PHE A 271 0.26 7.48 -7.43
N PHE A 272 0.92 8.65 -7.40
CA PHE A 272 0.59 9.75 -6.51
C PHE A 272 0.66 11.11 -7.24
N PRO A 273 -0.28 11.37 -8.17
CA PRO A 273 -0.30 12.61 -8.93
C PRO A 273 -0.42 13.86 -8.06
N GLN A 274 -0.89 13.74 -6.81
CA GLN A 274 -0.91 14.84 -5.83
C GLN A 274 0.47 15.38 -5.45
N TYR A 275 1.55 14.64 -5.72
CA TYR A 275 2.94 15.07 -5.51
C TYR A 275 3.58 15.63 -6.79
N VAL A 276 2.77 15.94 -7.80
CA VAL A 276 3.19 16.58 -9.04
C VAL A 276 2.44 17.91 -9.17
N ASP A 277 3.17 19.02 -9.12
CA ASP A 277 2.58 20.33 -9.32
C ASP A 277 2.13 20.53 -10.77
N GLU A 278 1.06 21.29 -10.98
CA GLU A 278 0.59 21.68 -12.32
C GLU A 278 1.51 22.71 -12.98
N LYS A 279 2.29 23.44 -12.17
CA LYS A 279 3.26 24.41 -12.64
C LYS A 279 4.40 23.69 -13.36
N THR A 280 4.86 24.29 -14.44
CA THR A 280 5.85 23.68 -15.34
C THR A 280 7.09 24.54 -15.44
N LEU A 281 8.16 23.92 -15.91
CA LEU A 281 9.41 24.60 -16.23
C LEU A 281 9.23 25.64 -17.34
N HIS A 282 8.14 25.65 -18.11
CA HIS A 282 7.83 26.78 -19.01
C HIS A 282 7.70 28.12 -18.26
N LYS A 283 7.12 28.10 -17.06
CA LYS A 283 6.73 29.30 -16.32
C LYS A 283 7.61 29.59 -15.11
N MET A 284 8.43 28.63 -14.69
CA MET A 284 9.19 28.70 -13.44
C MET A 284 10.58 28.08 -13.58
N SER A 285 11.49 28.54 -12.73
CA SER A 285 12.76 27.85 -12.52
C SER A 285 12.57 26.55 -11.75
N LEU A 286 13.51 25.62 -11.93
CA LEU A 286 13.64 24.40 -11.17
C LEU A 286 13.68 24.67 -9.67
N SER A 287 14.49 25.66 -9.24
CA SER A 287 14.62 26.00 -7.82
C SER A 287 13.28 26.34 -7.18
N ASN A 288 12.44 27.11 -7.87
CA ASN A 288 11.12 27.46 -7.37
C ASN A 288 10.16 26.26 -7.39
N LEU A 289 10.20 25.42 -8.43
CA LEU A 289 9.39 24.18 -8.48
C LEU A 289 9.76 23.19 -7.37
N LEU A 290 11.05 23.10 -7.01
CA LEU A 290 11.48 22.24 -5.89
C LEU A 290 10.97 22.73 -4.52
N GLU A 291 10.54 23.99 -4.45
CA GLU A 291 9.98 24.66 -3.28
C GLU A 291 8.45 24.74 -3.30
N GLU A 292 7.80 24.20 -4.34
CA GLU A 292 6.34 24.15 -4.44
C GLU A 292 5.72 23.14 -3.47
N LYS A 293 4.41 23.30 -3.27
CA LYS A 293 3.66 22.59 -2.23
C LYS A 293 3.76 21.07 -2.39
N ALA A 294 3.63 20.54 -3.61
CA ALA A 294 3.61 19.09 -3.83
C ALA A 294 4.97 18.46 -3.53
N MET A 295 6.05 19.06 -4.02
CA MET A 295 7.43 18.61 -3.74
C MET A 295 7.78 18.69 -2.25
N LYS A 296 7.47 19.81 -1.58
CA LYS A 296 7.69 19.97 -0.13
C LYS A 296 6.91 18.95 0.69
N HIS A 297 5.66 18.70 0.31
CA HIS A 297 4.82 17.73 0.98
C HIS A 297 5.40 16.32 0.88
N TYR A 298 5.85 15.92 -0.31
CA TYR A 298 6.51 14.62 -0.50
C TYR A 298 7.81 14.47 0.29
N LYS A 299 8.66 15.51 0.30
CA LYS A 299 9.91 15.51 1.10
C LYS A 299 9.63 15.37 2.59
N LYS A 300 8.61 16.07 3.10
CA LYS A 300 8.18 15.97 4.51
C LYS A 300 7.67 14.56 4.83
N LEU A 301 6.81 14.01 3.97
CA LEU A 301 6.28 12.66 4.11
C LEU A 301 7.41 11.62 4.20
N THR A 302 8.33 11.62 3.23
CA THR A 302 9.43 10.66 3.16
C THR A 302 10.46 10.85 4.28
N GLY A 303 10.68 12.09 4.73
CA GLY A 303 11.50 12.40 5.90
C GLY A 303 10.94 11.82 7.20
N ASN A 304 9.62 11.71 7.34
CA ASN A 304 8.98 11.05 8.48
C ASN A 304 8.94 9.51 8.34
N LEU A 305 9.14 9.00 7.13
CA LEU A 305 9.02 7.58 6.77
C LEU A 305 10.35 6.94 6.38
N LYS A 306 11.46 7.42 6.95
CA LYS A 306 12.83 6.94 6.63
C LYS A 306 12.96 5.41 6.62
N THR A 307 12.19 4.71 7.45
CA THR A 307 12.18 3.25 7.60
C THR A 307 11.00 2.54 6.90
N LEU A 308 10.41 3.13 5.85
CA LEU A 308 9.37 2.48 5.05
C LEU A 308 9.90 1.85 3.76
N GLY A 309 11.10 2.23 3.31
CA GLY A 309 11.58 1.86 1.98
C GLY A 309 10.96 2.71 0.89
N CYS A 310 10.64 2.12 -0.27
CA CYS A 310 10.09 2.86 -1.42
C CYS A 310 8.62 3.25 -1.20
N PRO A 311 8.26 4.54 -1.14
CA PRO A 311 6.86 4.96 -0.92
C PRO A 311 5.88 4.46 -1.99
N ALA A 312 6.34 4.31 -3.24
CA ALA A 312 5.54 3.78 -4.36
C ALA A 312 5.06 2.33 -4.14
N LYS A 313 5.73 1.56 -3.27
CA LYS A 313 5.30 0.21 -2.94
C LYS A 313 4.20 0.13 -1.89
N PHE A 314 3.98 1.22 -1.16
CA PHE A 314 3.03 1.24 -0.04
C PHE A 314 1.95 2.31 -0.22
N PRO A 315 1.25 2.38 -1.38
CA PRO A 315 0.28 3.43 -1.64
C PRO A 315 -0.89 3.42 -0.66
N LYS A 316 -1.26 2.25 -0.13
CA LYS A 316 -2.27 2.14 0.94
C LYS A 316 -1.80 2.80 2.23
N GLU A 317 -0.54 2.60 2.63
CA GLU A 317 0.03 3.23 3.83
C GLU A 317 0.17 4.74 3.66
N ILE A 318 0.60 5.20 2.48
CA ILE A 318 0.69 6.64 2.18
C ILE A 318 -0.70 7.30 2.28
N LYS A 319 -1.74 6.69 1.68
CA LYS A 319 -3.12 7.20 1.78
C LYS A 319 -3.62 7.28 3.23
N LYS A 320 -3.29 6.29 4.07
CA LYS A 320 -3.64 6.32 5.51
C LYS A 320 -2.93 7.49 6.23
N ILE A 321 -1.67 7.72 5.91
CA ILE A 321 -0.88 8.82 6.49
C ILE A 321 -1.45 10.19 6.08
N GLU A 322 -1.83 10.35 4.81
CA GLU A 322 -2.47 11.57 4.34
C GLU A 322 -3.81 11.83 5.07
N ALA A 323 -4.61 10.78 5.27
CA ALA A 323 -5.84 10.86 6.04
C ALA A 323 -5.59 11.30 7.49
N LEU A 324 -4.47 10.91 8.08
CA LEU A 324 -4.04 11.31 9.42
C LEU A 324 -3.64 12.80 9.50
N GLU A 325 -2.95 13.33 8.49
CA GLU A 325 -2.54 14.75 8.47
C GLU A 325 -3.74 15.70 8.53
N GLY A 326 -4.84 15.34 7.87
CA GLY A 326 -6.09 16.10 7.91
C GLY A 326 -6.68 16.18 9.32
N ILE A 327 -6.69 15.07 10.06
CA ILE A 327 -7.29 15.01 11.39
C ILE A 327 -6.40 15.62 12.48
N PHE A 328 -5.07 15.55 12.37
CA PHE A 328 -4.19 16.05 13.44
C PHE A 328 -4.39 17.53 13.78
N LYS A 329 -4.89 18.33 12.83
CA LYS A 329 -5.20 19.75 13.03
C LYS A 329 -6.28 20.00 14.09
N ASP A 330 -7.33 19.19 14.12
CA ASP A 330 -8.46 19.34 15.05
C ASP A 330 -8.93 17.98 15.62
N MET A 331 -7.94 17.16 15.97
CA MET A 331 -8.18 15.78 16.42
C MET A 331 -8.99 15.75 17.72
N GLU A 332 -8.80 16.73 18.61
CA GLU A 332 -9.53 16.79 19.88
C GLU A 332 -11.02 16.96 19.66
N ASN A 333 -11.43 18.00 18.96
CA ASN A 333 -12.83 18.25 18.66
C ASN A 333 -13.42 17.09 17.85
N THR A 334 -12.70 16.60 16.83
CA THR A 334 -13.15 15.50 15.96
C THR A 334 -13.45 14.24 16.77
N VAL A 335 -12.57 13.84 17.68
CA VAL A 335 -12.73 12.59 18.45
C VAL A 335 -13.68 12.77 19.64
N LYS A 336 -13.64 13.93 20.32
CA LYS A 336 -14.43 14.21 21.52
C LYS A 336 -15.90 14.49 21.19
N ASN A 337 -16.15 15.28 20.14
CA ASN A 337 -17.50 15.74 19.76
C ASN A 337 -18.05 14.99 18.55
N GLY A 338 -17.25 14.17 17.89
CA GLY A 338 -17.67 13.36 16.76
C GLY A 338 -18.69 12.27 17.12
N PRO A 339 -19.41 11.74 16.12
CA PRO A 339 -20.34 10.64 16.33
C PRO A 339 -19.59 9.39 16.85
N ARG A 340 -20.23 8.67 17.78
CA ARG A 340 -19.71 7.36 18.24
C ARG A 340 -19.70 6.37 17.08
N PHE A 341 -18.76 5.42 17.10
CA PHE A 341 -18.63 4.37 16.07
C PHE A 341 -18.53 4.92 14.65
N SER A 342 -17.88 6.09 14.53
CA SER A 342 -17.60 6.74 13.27
C SER A 342 -16.13 6.58 12.87
N LYS A 343 -15.80 7.13 11.70
CA LYS A 343 -14.45 7.16 11.12
C LYS A 343 -13.36 7.54 12.13
N TYR A 344 -13.68 8.48 13.02
CA TYR A 344 -12.80 8.97 14.05
C TYR A 344 -13.59 9.06 15.36
N SER A 345 -13.47 8.02 16.18
CA SER A 345 -14.10 7.98 17.50
C SER A 345 -13.10 7.51 18.55
N ALA A 346 -13.43 7.73 19.83
CA ALA A 346 -12.58 7.31 20.92
C ALA A 346 -12.31 5.80 20.87
N LEU A 347 -11.05 5.43 21.05
CA LEU A 347 -10.55 4.06 20.99
C LEU A 347 -10.98 3.27 22.24
N TYR A 348 -11.42 2.04 22.02
CA TYR A 348 -11.60 1.07 23.10
C TYR A 348 -10.30 0.32 23.30
N ALA A 349 -9.62 0.57 24.41
CA ALA A 349 -8.38 -0.15 24.70
C ALA A 349 -8.63 -1.66 24.89
N PHE A 350 -9.80 -2.01 25.43
CA PHE A 350 -10.21 -3.39 25.58
C PHE A 350 -11.69 -3.54 25.26
N THR A 351 -12.06 -4.76 24.90
CA THR A 351 -13.46 -5.13 24.73
C THR A 351 -14.18 -4.92 26.05
N THR A 352 -15.37 -4.36 25.96
CA THR A 352 -16.27 -4.19 27.10
C THR A 352 -17.23 -5.37 27.22
N GLU A 353 -17.01 -6.40 26.41
CA GLU A 353 -17.83 -7.59 26.28
C GLU A 353 -17.21 -8.75 27.06
N ASN A 354 -18.07 -9.61 27.60
CA ASN A 354 -17.74 -10.95 28.06
C ASN A 354 -17.47 -11.91 26.88
N ILE A 355 -16.38 -11.67 26.16
CA ILE A 355 -15.99 -12.48 24.98
C ILE A 355 -15.60 -13.92 25.35
N ALA A 356 -15.26 -14.19 26.61
CA ALA A 356 -14.96 -15.55 27.06
C ALA A 356 -16.18 -16.48 26.94
N ASP A 357 -17.37 -16.00 27.29
CA ASP A 357 -18.60 -16.78 27.19
C ASP A 357 -19.09 -16.86 25.74
N TYR A 358 -18.91 -15.79 24.96
CA TYR A 358 -19.19 -15.75 23.52
C TYR A 358 -18.64 -17.01 22.84
N TYR A 359 -17.35 -17.29 23.05
CA TYR A 359 -16.63 -18.31 22.28
C TYR A 359 -17.00 -19.74 22.65
N THR A 360 -17.86 -19.94 23.65
CA THR A 360 -18.46 -21.26 23.91
C THR A 360 -19.52 -21.65 22.90
N HIS A 361 -19.97 -20.71 22.05
CA HIS A 361 -21.04 -20.92 21.07
C HIS A 361 -20.56 -21.01 19.62
N LEU A 362 -19.30 -20.70 19.33
CA LEU A 362 -18.71 -20.75 17.99
C LEU A 362 -17.41 -21.55 18.03
N ASP A 363 -17.20 -22.35 16.98
CA ASP A 363 -15.95 -23.08 16.76
C ASP A 363 -15.05 -22.31 15.78
N PHE A 364 -13.89 -21.87 16.28
CA PHE A 364 -12.92 -21.08 15.52
C PHE A 364 -11.85 -21.95 14.85
N GLU A 365 -11.78 -23.25 15.16
CA GLU A 365 -10.69 -24.09 14.72
C GLU A 365 -10.67 -24.23 13.20
N ASN A 366 -9.53 -23.84 12.61
CA ASN A 366 -9.29 -23.87 11.17
C ASN A 366 -10.35 -23.11 10.33
N LYS A 367 -10.93 -22.03 10.87
CA LYS A 367 -11.95 -21.21 10.19
C LYS A 367 -11.40 -19.92 9.62
N ASP A 368 -11.96 -19.50 8.48
CA ASP A 368 -11.76 -18.17 7.89
C ASP A 368 -12.86 -17.22 8.38
N ILE A 369 -12.48 -16.07 8.96
CA ILE A 369 -13.40 -15.26 9.78
C ILE A 369 -13.40 -13.80 9.37
N LEU A 370 -14.59 -13.20 9.32
CA LEU A 370 -14.78 -11.75 9.26
C LEU A 370 -15.30 -11.27 10.63
N MET A 371 -14.71 -10.22 11.19
CA MET A 371 -15.20 -9.68 12.47
C MET A 371 -15.05 -8.17 12.61
N ILE A 372 -15.77 -7.59 13.57
CA ILE A 372 -15.56 -6.20 13.99
C ILE A 372 -14.25 -6.08 14.77
N GLY A 373 -13.38 -5.17 14.34
CA GLY A 373 -12.03 -5.01 14.87
C GLY A 373 -12.01 -4.42 16.29
N GLY A 374 -12.68 -3.28 16.50
CA GLY A 374 -12.84 -2.63 17.80
C GLY A 374 -11.51 -2.45 18.56
N SER A 375 -11.37 -3.16 19.69
CA SER A 375 -10.17 -3.16 20.52
C SER A 375 -9.06 -4.12 20.05
N GLY A 376 -9.34 -4.98 19.07
CA GLY A 376 -8.49 -6.08 18.63
C GLY A 376 -8.56 -7.33 19.50
N ASP A 377 -9.31 -7.32 20.60
CA ASP A 377 -9.34 -8.49 21.49
C ASP A 377 -10.08 -9.68 20.88
N HIS A 378 -11.09 -9.42 20.04
CA HIS A 378 -11.78 -10.48 19.30
C HIS A 378 -10.80 -11.23 18.38
N LEU A 379 -10.04 -10.47 17.58
CA LEU A 379 -8.97 -10.96 16.71
C LEU A 379 -7.97 -11.86 17.46
N VAL A 380 -7.45 -11.36 18.58
CA VAL A 380 -6.42 -12.07 19.36
C VAL A 380 -6.96 -13.39 19.93
N ASN A 381 -8.17 -13.38 20.50
CA ASN A 381 -8.73 -14.58 21.09
C ASN A 381 -9.20 -15.60 20.05
N ALA A 382 -9.74 -15.16 18.91
CA ALA A 382 -10.10 -16.04 17.80
C ALA A 382 -8.86 -16.76 17.26
N TYR A 383 -7.72 -16.07 17.10
CA TYR A 383 -6.47 -16.73 16.79
C TYR A 383 -6.05 -17.71 17.88
N LEU A 384 -6.08 -17.34 19.16
CA LEU A 384 -5.77 -18.26 20.28
C LEU A 384 -6.62 -19.55 20.26
N LEU A 385 -7.84 -19.46 19.75
CA LEU A 385 -8.80 -20.56 19.59
C LEU A 385 -8.64 -21.35 18.28
N GLY A 386 -7.67 -21.01 17.42
CA GLY A 386 -7.33 -21.80 16.24
C GLY A 386 -7.83 -21.26 14.91
N ALA A 387 -8.29 -20.00 14.84
CA ALA A 387 -8.68 -19.38 13.58
C ALA A 387 -7.57 -19.45 12.53
N LYS A 388 -7.94 -19.83 11.30
CA LYS A 388 -7.01 -19.95 10.17
C LYS A 388 -6.63 -18.56 9.65
N SER A 389 -7.61 -17.76 9.27
CA SER A 389 -7.42 -16.36 8.84
C SER A 389 -8.53 -15.47 9.38
N ILE A 390 -8.19 -14.22 9.68
CA ILE A 390 -9.15 -13.23 10.18
C ILE A 390 -9.02 -11.94 9.39
N VAL A 391 -10.16 -11.45 8.89
CA VAL A 391 -10.34 -10.10 8.37
C VAL A 391 -11.08 -9.28 9.42
N CYS A 392 -10.46 -8.21 9.88
CA CYS A 392 -11.12 -7.22 10.74
C CYS A 392 -11.73 -6.11 9.89
N CYS A 393 -12.93 -5.67 10.25
CA CYS A 393 -13.51 -4.44 9.72
C CYS A 393 -13.91 -3.52 10.87
N ASP A 394 -13.69 -2.22 10.72
CA ASP A 394 -14.15 -1.24 11.69
C ASP A 394 -14.37 0.10 10.99
N SER A 395 -15.44 0.81 11.38
CA SER A 395 -15.67 2.16 10.87
C SER A 395 -14.59 3.12 11.37
N ASN A 396 -14.08 2.93 12.59
CA ASN A 396 -13.04 3.76 13.19
C ASN A 396 -11.68 3.42 12.63
N GLN A 397 -11.12 4.35 11.85
CA GLN A 397 -9.81 4.15 11.22
C GLN A 397 -8.67 4.15 12.24
N LEU A 398 -8.84 4.83 13.37
CA LEU A 398 -7.81 4.88 14.42
C LEU A 398 -7.64 3.52 15.12
N ALA A 399 -8.68 2.67 15.10
CA ALA A 399 -8.65 1.36 15.74
C ALA A 399 -7.60 0.46 15.10
N GLU A 400 -7.39 0.54 13.78
CA GLU A 400 -6.34 -0.21 13.08
C GLU A 400 -4.97 0.03 13.70
N PHE A 401 -4.61 1.30 13.92
CA PHE A 401 -3.30 1.68 14.45
C PHE A 401 -3.13 1.15 15.88
N TYR A 402 -4.17 1.28 16.71
CA TYR A 402 -4.15 0.75 18.06
C TYR A 402 -4.01 -0.77 18.10
N VAL A 403 -4.73 -1.49 17.24
CA VAL A 403 -4.63 -2.95 17.15
C VAL A 403 -3.26 -3.36 16.62
N ASN A 404 -2.68 -2.65 15.65
CA ASN A 404 -1.31 -2.90 15.20
C ASN A 404 -0.30 -2.79 16.36
N LEU A 405 -0.39 -1.74 17.18
CA LEU A 405 0.44 -1.61 18.39
C LEU A 405 0.22 -2.76 19.37
N LYS A 406 -1.03 -3.16 19.60
CA LYS A 406 -1.35 -4.28 20.50
C LYS A 406 -0.79 -5.60 20.01
N ILE A 407 -0.90 -5.89 18.71
CA ILE A 407 -0.39 -7.14 18.12
C ILE A 407 1.15 -7.19 18.17
N GLU A 408 1.83 -6.11 17.80
CA GLU A 408 3.30 -6.09 17.88
C GLU A 408 3.81 -6.14 19.32
N ALA A 409 3.11 -5.50 20.26
CA ALA A 409 3.38 -5.66 21.68
C ALA A 409 3.16 -7.11 22.16
N LEU A 410 2.09 -7.78 21.72
CA LEU A 410 1.85 -9.19 22.03
C LEU A 410 2.96 -10.09 21.51
N LYS A 411 3.52 -9.81 20.33
CA LYS A 411 4.60 -10.62 19.77
C LYS A 411 5.92 -10.46 20.54
N LYS A 412 6.15 -9.31 21.18
CA LYS A 412 7.47 -8.95 21.73
C LYS A 412 7.56 -8.88 23.25
N LEU A 413 6.55 -8.32 23.92
CA LEU A 413 6.62 -8.08 25.36
C LEU A 413 6.31 -9.35 26.13
N ASN A 414 6.97 -9.55 27.27
CA ASN A 414 6.54 -10.58 28.22
C ASN A 414 5.17 -10.21 28.83
N PHE A 415 4.56 -11.17 29.53
CA PHE A 415 3.21 -11.00 30.08
C PHE A 415 3.08 -9.83 31.05
N ASN A 416 4.09 -9.58 31.89
CA ASN A 416 4.05 -8.49 32.87
C ASN A 416 4.23 -7.12 32.23
N ASP A 417 5.13 -6.98 31.26
CA ASP A 417 5.34 -5.72 30.56
C ASP A 417 4.15 -5.35 29.68
N PHE A 418 3.51 -6.33 29.02
CA PHE A 418 2.26 -6.09 28.30
C PHE A 418 1.16 -5.57 29.22
N LYS A 419 0.99 -6.18 30.40
CA LYS A 419 0.02 -5.72 31.40
C LYS A 419 0.33 -4.28 31.85
N LYS A 420 1.57 -3.98 32.22
CA LYS A 420 1.99 -2.64 32.65
C LYS A 420 1.76 -1.59 31.56
N PHE A 421 1.96 -1.97 30.30
CA PHE A 421 1.82 -1.07 29.16
C PHE A 421 0.36 -0.79 28.79
N PHE A 422 -0.54 -1.78 28.83
CA PHE A 422 -1.94 -1.60 28.39
C PHE A 422 -2.98 -1.52 29.52
N LEU A 423 -2.75 -2.12 30.68
CA LEU A 423 -3.72 -2.19 31.78
C LEU A 423 -3.49 -1.04 32.76
N ARG A 424 -4.58 -0.37 33.13
CA ARG A 424 -4.59 0.59 34.26
C ARG A 424 -4.72 -0.22 35.54
N ASN A 425 -3.68 -0.26 36.36
CA ASN A 425 -3.76 -0.83 37.70
C ASN A 425 -3.86 0.33 38.70
N ASN A 426 -4.88 0.33 39.56
CA ASN A 426 -5.04 1.37 40.58
C ASN A 426 -4.07 1.15 41.77
N GLU A 427 -3.49 -0.04 41.90
CA GLU A 427 -2.63 -0.43 43.03
C GLU A 427 -1.13 -0.40 42.70
N GLU A 428 -0.75 -0.49 41.42
CA GLU A 428 0.65 -0.40 40.98
C GLU A 428 0.90 0.93 40.28
N LYS A 429 2.11 1.49 40.40
CA LYS A 429 2.58 2.60 39.55
C LYS A 429 2.64 2.12 38.09
N SER A 430 1.51 2.13 37.39
CA SER A 430 1.37 1.61 36.04
C SER A 430 2.06 2.55 35.05
N ASN A 431 2.98 2.01 34.24
CA ASN A 431 3.68 2.75 33.17
C ASN A 431 2.90 2.64 31.85
N VAL A 432 1.64 3.05 31.89
CA VAL A 432 0.67 2.84 30.82
C VAL A 432 1.12 3.61 29.59
N PHE A 433 1.18 2.93 28.45
CA PHE A 433 1.68 3.48 27.20
C PHE A 433 3.09 4.11 27.34
N SER A 434 3.97 3.52 28.13
CA SER A 434 5.35 4.00 28.30
C SER A 434 6.04 4.32 26.98
N TYR A 435 6.58 5.54 26.83
CA TYR A 435 7.33 5.88 25.62
C TYR A 435 8.59 5.00 25.43
N THR A 436 9.21 4.54 26.53
CA THR A 436 10.35 3.64 26.46
C THR A 436 9.99 2.31 25.80
N ILE A 437 8.90 1.67 26.25
CA ILE A 437 8.40 0.42 25.66
C ILE A 437 7.96 0.66 24.20
N TYR A 438 7.28 1.79 23.92
CA TYR A 438 6.90 2.13 22.55
C TYR A 438 8.11 2.18 21.61
N LYS A 439 9.24 2.77 22.02
CA LYS A 439 10.46 2.81 21.20
C LYS A 439 10.96 1.42 20.80
N GLU A 440 10.81 0.42 21.66
CA GLU A 440 11.20 -0.98 21.39
C GLU A 440 10.27 -1.66 20.36
N LEU A 441 9.01 -1.24 20.32
CA LEU A 441 7.98 -1.76 19.40
C LEU A 441 7.93 -0.99 18.07
N ARG A 442 8.44 0.25 18.06
CA ARG A 442 8.24 1.23 16.98
C ARG A 442 8.73 0.76 15.61
N SER A 443 9.79 -0.04 15.55
CA SER A 443 10.36 -0.54 14.29
C SER A 443 9.44 -1.51 13.55
N ASP A 444 8.58 -2.21 14.28
CA ASP A 444 7.77 -3.33 13.79
C ASP A 444 6.34 -2.92 13.44
N LEU A 445 5.98 -1.70 13.82
CA LEU A 445 4.74 -1.07 13.40
C LEU A 445 4.75 -0.81 11.90
N THR A 446 3.55 -0.88 11.32
CA THR A 446 3.29 -0.35 9.98
C THR A 446 3.66 1.14 9.92
N ALA A 447 4.02 1.64 8.74
CA ALA A 447 4.41 3.04 8.60
C ALA A 447 3.33 4.01 9.05
N SER A 448 2.07 3.74 8.71
CA SER A 448 0.94 4.56 9.14
C SER A 448 0.74 4.52 10.66
N SER A 449 0.85 3.35 11.30
CA SER A 449 0.75 3.23 12.76
C SER A 449 1.89 3.94 13.49
N ARG A 450 3.13 3.80 13.00
CA ARG A 450 4.27 4.53 13.53
C ARG A 450 4.10 6.04 13.39
N TYR A 451 3.68 6.50 12.21
CA TYR A 451 3.39 7.92 11.98
C TYR A 451 2.32 8.45 12.93
N PHE A 452 1.27 7.66 13.14
CA PHE A 452 0.22 7.96 14.12
C PHE A 452 0.78 8.11 15.53
N PHE A 453 1.43 7.07 16.07
CA PHE A 453 1.91 7.08 17.45
C PHE A 453 3.03 8.09 17.69
N ASP A 454 3.96 8.29 16.75
CA ASP A 454 4.98 9.33 16.88
C ASP A 454 4.35 10.72 17.05
N HIS A 455 3.30 11.01 16.30
CA HIS A 455 2.55 12.25 16.43
C HIS A 455 1.82 12.32 17.78
N ILE A 456 1.15 11.25 18.20
CA ILE A 456 0.44 11.20 19.49
C ILE A 456 1.42 11.38 20.66
N TYR A 457 2.51 10.62 20.71
CA TYR A 457 3.53 10.77 21.76
C TYR A 457 4.08 12.19 21.79
N LYS A 458 4.41 12.78 20.63
CA LYS A 458 4.88 14.17 20.58
C LYS A 458 3.81 15.15 21.11
N LYS A 459 2.54 14.98 20.72
CA LYS A 459 1.42 15.85 21.13
C LYS A 459 1.20 15.84 22.65
N PHE A 460 1.42 14.71 23.29
CA PHE A 460 1.25 14.55 24.74
C PHE A 460 2.60 14.57 25.50
N ASN A 461 3.63 15.22 24.95
CA ASN A 461 4.94 15.40 25.58
C ASN A 461 5.59 14.09 26.06
N PHE A 462 5.42 13.03 25.27
CA PHE A 462 5.94 11.67 25.52
C PHE A 462 5.42 11.02 26.80
N ASP A 463 4.33 11.54 27.36
CA ASP A 463 3.69 11.05 28.58
C ASP A 463 2.57 10.06 28.24
N GLY A 464 2.86 8.76 28.39
CA GLY A 464 1.94 7.67 28.11
C GLY A 464 0.65 7.72 28.93
N GLN A 465 0.73 8.19 30.18
CA GLN A 465 -0.44 8.31 31.05
C GLN A 465 -1.40 9.37 30.53
N LYS A 466 -0.88 10.55 30.13
CA LYS A 466 -1.69 11.60 29.49
C LYS A 466 -2.34 11.12 28.19
N ILE A 467 -1.64 10.35 27.37
CA ILE A 467 -2.21 9.74 26.16
C ILE A 467 -3.39 8.84 26.54
N ARG A 468 -3.18 7.95 27.50
CA ARG A 468 -4.20 6.99 27.94
C ARG A 468 -5.43 7.70 28.49
N GLU A 469 -5.25 8.76 29.27
CA GLU A 469 -6.33 9.52 29.93
C GLU A 469 -6.98 10.57 29.04
N SER A 470 -6.44 10.80 27.83
CA SER A 470 -6.97 11.75 26.86
C SER A 470 -8.31 11.33 26.24
N TYR A 471 -8.91 12.27 25.49
CA TYR A 471 -10.09 12.05 24.66
C TYR A 471 -9.93 10.95 23.60
N LEU A 472 -8.69 10.53 23.28
CA LEU A 472 -8.43 9.48 22.30
C LEU A 472 -8.98 8.12 22.72
N PHE A 473 -9.20 7.91 24.02
CA PHE A 473 -9.64 6.62 24.54
C PHE A 473 -10.93 6.73 25.35
N ASN A 474 -11.82 5.75 25.14
CA ASN A 474 -12.96 5.55 26.00
C ASN A 474 -12.57 4.70 27.22
N ASN A 475 -12.33 5.36 28.34
CA ASN A 475 -11.89 4.71 29.58
C ASN A 475 -13.02 4.40 30.58
N LYS A 476 -14.26 4.79 30.27
CA LYS A 476 -15.40 4.68 31.22
C LYS A 476 -15.60 3.25 31.75
N TYR A 477 -15.24 2.25 30.96
CA TYR A 477 -15.39 0.83 31.28
C TYR A 477 -14.05 0.08 31.37
N ASP A 478 -12.94 0.83 31.40
CA ASP A 478 -11.62 0.27 31.61
C ASP A 478 -11.37 0.01 33.11
N LEU A 479 -11.70 -1.20 33.56
CA LEU A 479 -11.30 -1.71 34.88
C LEU A 479 -10.49 -3.00 34.68
N SER A 480 -9.23 -3.03 35.15
CA SER A 480 -8.25 -4.10 34.93
C SER A 480 -8.77 -5.51 35.24
N ILE A 481 -9.44 -5.68 36.38
CA ILE A 481 -9.96 -6.97 36.84
C ILE A 481 -10.95 -7.58 35.82
N LYS A 482 -11.81 -6.75 35.22
CA LYS A 482 -12.78 -7.22 34.22
C LYS A 482 -12.10 -7.62 32.92
N LYS A 483 -11.06 -6.90 32.50
CA LYS A 483 -10.33 -7.21 31.26
C LYS A 483 -9.68 -8.59 31.30
N ILE A 484 -8.99 -8.91 32.39
CA ILE A 484 -8.34 -10.23 32.56
C ILE A 484 -9.39 -11.34 32.58
N ARG A 485 -10.53 -11.11 33.24
CA ARG A 485 -11.64 -12.07 33.31
C ARG A 485 -12.19 -12.42 31.93
N TYR A 486 -12.41 -11.42 31.07
CA TYR A 486 -13.10 -11.61 29.79
C TYR A 486 -12.17 -11.94 28.64
N ASN A 487 -10.89 -11.55 28.68
CA ASN A 487 -9.93 -11.84 27.61
C ASN A 487 -9.20 -13.16 27.86
N LEU A 488 -9.46 -14.18 27.04
CA LEU A 488 -8.88 -15.52 27.22
C LEU A 488 -7.35 -15.49 27.21
N TYR A 489 -6.74 -14.68 26.35
CA TYR A 489 -5.28 -14.54 26.24
C TYR A 489 -4.61 -13.90 27.47
N LEU A 490 -5.38 -13.18 28.31
CA LEU A 490 -4.86 -12.52 29.52
C LEU A 490 -5.06 -13.32 30.80
N LYS A 491 -5.80 -14.44 30.77
CA LYS A 491 -6.15 -15.19 31.99
C LYS A 491 -4.92 -15.70 32.75
N ASN A 492 -3.85 -16.04 32.05
CA ASN A 492 -2.57 -16.44 32.64
C ASN A 492 -1.44 -16.35 31.60
N GLU A 493 -0.21 -16.42 32.09
CA GLU A 493 1.01 -16.33 31.27
C GLU A 493 1.11 -17.45 30.23
N LYS A 494 0.68 -18.67 30.54
CA LYS A 494 0.71 -19.79 29.59
C LYS A 494 -0.15 -19.51 28.35
N ARG A 495 -1.35 -18.96 28.53
CA ARG A 495 -2.23 -18.56 27.42
C ARG A 495 -1.67 -17.37 26.65
N TYR A 496 -1.06 -16.41 27.36
CA TYR A 496 -0.37 -15.30 26.74
C TYR A 496 0.74 -15.79 25.80
N GLN A 497 1.66 -16.63 26.31
CA GLN A 497 2.75 -17.22 25.51
C GLN A 497 2.25 -18.04 24.31
N LYS A 498 1.16 -18.82 24.48
CA LYS A 498 0.52 -19.50 23.34
C LYS A 498 0.07 -18.50 22.29
N THR A 499 -0.56 -17.41 22.70
CA THR A 499 -1.01 -16.32 21.82
C THR A 499 0.17 -15.69 21.08
N GLN A 500 1.28 -15.40 21.76
CA GLN A 500 2.48 -14.82 21.11
C GLN A 500 2.96 -15.70 19.97
N LYS A 501 3.17 -17.00 20.23
CA LYS A 501 3.62 -17.98 19.22
C LYS A 501 2.68 -18.03 18.03
N MET A 502 1.37 -18.03 18.27
CA MET A 502 0.38 -18.07 17.21
C MET A 502 0.38 -16.80 16.35
N LEU A 503 0.66 -15.63 16.93
CA LEU A 503 0.65 -14.36 16.19
C LEU A 503 1.89 -14.15 15.31
N LEU A 504 3.02 -14.83 15.57
CA LEU A 504 4.26 -14.65 14.80
C LEU A 504 4.06 -14.85 13.30
N ASP A 505 3.27 -15.86 12.92
CA ASP A 505 3.03 -16.20 11.51
C ASP A 505 1.75 -15.58 10.93
N LYS A 506 1.04 -14.75 11.72
CA LYS A 506 -0.23 -14.15 11.30
C LYS A 506 -0.04 -12.72 10.83
N LYS A 507 -0.62 -12.42 9.66
CA LYS A 507 -0.76 -11.06 9.15
C LYS A 507 -2.11 -10.49 9.58
N MET A 508 -2.10 -9.20 9.93
CA MET A 508 -3.34 -8.48 10.23
C MET A 508 -3.96 -8.00 8.92
N GLU A 509 -5.17 -8.47 8.63
CA GLU A 509 -5.98 -7.92 7.54
C GLU A 509 -7.05 -6.99 8.13
N TRP A 510 -7.07 -5.74 7.68
CA TRP A 510 -7.93 -4.71 8.24
C TRP A 510 -8.63 -3.90 7.14
N ILE A 511 -9.94 -3.67 7.34
CA ILE A 511 -10.79 -2.87 6.47
C ILE A 511 -11.36 -1.71 7.28
N ALA A 512 -10.81 -0.51 7.06
CA ALA A 512 -11.16 0.71 7.79
C ALA A 512 -12.30 1.49 7.10
N HIS A 513 -13.47 0.86 6.99
CA HIS A 513 -14.66 1.41 6.32
C HIS A 513 -15.95 1.14 7.12
N PRO A 514 -16.99 1.98 6.94
CA PRO A 514 -18.34 1.68 7.43
C PRO A 514 -18.81 0.32 6.91
N ILE A 515 -19.53 -0.44 7.74
CA ILE A 515 -19.95 -1.80 7.40
C ILE A 515 -20.78 -1.83 6.11
N GLU A 516 -21.63 -0.83 5.88
CA GLU A 516 -22.43 -0.66 4.67
C GLU A 516 -21.56 -0.68 3.39
N SER A 517 -20.41 -0.01 3.43
CA SER A 517 -19.47 0.05 2.32
C SER A 517 -18.75 -1.28 2.11
N VAL A 518 -18.49 -2.00 3.19
CA VAL A 518 -17.87 -3.33 3.15
C VAL A 518 -18.83 -4.36 2.53
N VAL A 519 -20.11 -4.33 2.93
CA VAL A 519 -21.11 -5.34 2.50
C VAL A 519 -21.62 -5.13 1.09
N GLN A 520 -21.81 -3.87 0.65
CA GLN A 520 -22.25 -3.55 -0.71
C GLN A 520 -21.19 -3.82 -1.77
N ASN A 521 -19.97 -4.18 -1.35
CA ASN A 521 -18.83 -4.54 -2.20
C ASN A 521 -18.52 -3.55 -3.33
N ARG A 522 -18.92 -2.27 -3.18
CA ARG A 522 -18.64 -1.19 -4.15
C ARG A 522 -17.15 -1.00 -4.41
N LEU A 523 -16.32 -1.49 -3.49
CA LEU A 523 -14.87 -1.40 -3.49
C LEU A 523 -14.18 -2.77 -3.69
N MET A 524 -14.93 -3.83 -4.06
CA MET A 524 -14.44 -5.21 -4.19
C MET A 524 -13.60 -5.69 -2.98
N LEU A 525 -14.02 -5.31 -1.77
CA LEU A 525 -13.27 -5.55 -0.54
C LEU A 525 -13.35 -6.99 -0.06
N LEU A 526 -14.46 -7.68 -0.33
CA LEU A 526 -14.73 -9.05 0.09
C LEU A 526 -15.11 -9.92 -1.10
N LYS A 527 -14.71 -11.19 -1.06
CA LYS A 527 -15.07 -12.20 -2.08
C LYS A 527 -16.29 -12.99 -1.65
N ASP A 528 -17.02 -13.53 -2.62
CA ASP A 528 -18.10 -14.49 -2.35
C ASP A 528 -17.56 -15.77 -1.71
N ARG A 529 -18.35 -16.36 -0.81
CA ARG A 529 -18.03 -17.62 -0.12
C ARG A 529 -16.63 -17.65 0.50
N GLN A 530 -16.24 -16.53 1.10
CA GLN A 530 -14.91 -16.35 1.68
C GLN A 530 -14.82 -16.84 3.13
N PHE A 531 -15.89 -16.73 3.91
CA PHE A 531 -15.82 -16.89 5.38
C PHE A 531 -16.65 -18.07 5.89
N ASP A 532 -16.10 -18.78 6.87
CA ASP A 532 -16.84 -19.76 7.66
C ASP A 532 -17.66 -19.07 8.76
N ILE A 533 -17.14 -17.99 9.33
CA ILE A 533 -17.78 -17.23 10.41
C ILE A 533 -17.75 -15.74 10.09
N ILE A 534 -18.89 -15.08 10.22
CA ILE A 534 -19.00 -13.62 10.23
C ILE A 534 -19.52 -13.20 11.61
N LEU A 535 -18.69 -12.49 12.37
CA LEU A 535 -18.98 -12.04 13.72
C LEU A 535 -19.17 -10.52 13.75
N LEU A 536 -20.42 -10.09 13.92
CA LEU A 536 -20.77 -8.68 14.02
C LEU A 536 -21.18 -8.32 15.46
N SER A 537 -20.21 -7.93 16.28
CA SER A 537 -20.48 -7.49 17.65
C SER A 537 -20.80 -6.00 17.70
N ASN A 538 -21.77 -5.61 18.55
CA ASN A 538 -22.31 -4.25 18.65
C ASN A 538 -22.75 -3.66 17.30
N ILE A 539 -23.10 -4.49 16.32
CA ILE A 539 -23.38 -4.03 14.96
C ILE A 539 -24.51 -2.99 14.89
N ALA A 540 -25.40 -3.03 15.89
CA ALA A 540 -26.48 -2.08 16.03
C ALA A 540 -25.98 -0.63 16.24
N ASP A 541 -24.78 -0.45 16.77
CA ASP A 541 -24.14 0.86 16.96
C ASP A 541 -23.36 1.34 15.73
N TYR A 542 -22.96 0.43 14.85
CA TYR A 542 -22.18 0.71 13.65
C TYR A 542 -23.05 1.00 12.42
N SER A 543 -24.30 0.52 12.44
CA SER A 543 -25.22 0.66 11.31
C SER A 543 -25.92 2.02 11.29
N SER A 544 -25.72 2.74 10.20
CA SER A 544 -26.37 3.99 9.82
C SER A 544 -27.68 3.80 9.04
N ALA A 545 -28.12 2.54 8.83
CA ALA A 545 -29.39 2.22 8.18
C ALA A 545 -30.57 2.78 9.00
N HIS A 546 -30.87 4.06 8.78
CA HIS A 546 -31.89 4.83 9.45
C HIS A 546 -32.89 5.29 8.40
N ASP A 547 -34.05 4.65 8.37
CA ASP A 547 -35.25 5.21 7.75
C ASP A 547 -36.18 5.69 8.88
N PRO A 548 -36.37 7.00 9.07
CA PRO A 548 -37.25 7.54 10.11
C PRO A 548 -38.71 7.06 10.02
N GLN A 549 -39.16 6.50 8.88
CA GLN A 549 -40.54 6.09 8.65
C GLN A 549 -40.73 4.59 8.31
N GLY A 550 -39.68 3.75 8.39
CA GLY A 550 -39.68 2.37 7.87
C GLY A 550 -39.45 1.25 8.90
N ASP A 551 -39.60 -0.01 8.45
CA ASP A 551 -39.27 -1.23 9.20
C ASP A 551 -37.75 -1.44 9.30
N TYR A 552 -37.15 -0.88 10.35
CA TYR A 552 -35.69 -0.85 10.56
C TYR A 552 -35.00 -2.21 10.49
N LEU A 553 -35.61 -3.25 11.06
CA LEU A 553 -34.97 -4.55 11.18
C LEU A 553 -34.95 -5.26 9.83
N THR A 554 -36.02 -5.11 9.03
CA THR A 554 -36.09 -5.59 7.65
C THR A 554 -35.07 -4.90 6.76
N GLU A 555 -34.93 -3.58 6.85
CA GLU A 555 -33.93 -2.84 6.08
C GLU A 555 -32.50 -3.19 6.50
N PHE A 556 -32.23 -3.37 7.79
CA PHE A 556 -30.94 -3.85 8.28
C PHE A 556 -30.62 -5.25 7.72
N LYS A 557 -31.58 -6.17 7.74
CA LYS A 557 -31.40 -7.50 7.14
C LYS A 557 -31.03 -7.38 5.66
N LYS A 558 -31.82 -6.66 4.89
CA LYS A 558 -31.62 -6.46 3.45
C LYS A 558 -30.30 -5.79 3.09
N LYS A 559 -29.89 -4.77 3.84
CA LYS A 559 -28.70 -3.95 3.52
C LYS A 559 -27.40 -4.52 4.06
N ILE A 560 -27.44 -5.24 5.19
CA ILE A 560 -26.24 -5.73 5.90
C ILE A 560 -26.18 -7.24 5.91
N ILE A 561 -27.22 -7.90 6.41
CA ILE A 561 -27.19 -9.35 6.68
C ILE A 561 -27.23 -10.18 5.40
N ASP A 562 -28.11 -9.83 4.45
CA ASP A 562 -28.26 -10.61 3.21
C ASP A 562 -26.99 -10.56 2.35
N PRO A 563 -26.36 -9.38 2.12
CA PRO A 563 -25.09 -9.34 1.39
C PRO A 563 -23.94 -10.04 2.13
N LEU A 564 -23.90 -10.01 3.48
CA LEU A 564 -22.91 -10.76 4.25
C LEU A 564 -23.13 -12.27 4.19
N SER A 565 -24.39 -12.71 4.14
CA SER A 565 -24.72 -14.13 4.03
C SER A 565 -24.21 -14.73 2.72
N GLN A 566 -24.12 -13.93 1.64
CA GLN A 566 -23.48 -14.33 0.38
C GLN A 566 -21.96 -14.52 0.50
N ARG A 567 -21.32 -13.88 1.48
CA ARG A 567 -19.88 -14.05 1.77
C ARG A 567 -19.59 -15.28 2.62
N LEU A 568 -20.62 -15.93 3.18
CA LEU A 568 -20.45 -17.18 3.89
C LEU A 568 -20.21 -18.35 2.94
N LYS A 569 -19.33 -19.26 3.35
CA LYS A 569 -19.22 -20.60 2.77
C LYS A 569 -20.49 -21.42 3.09
N PRO A 570 -20.74 -22.53 2.37
CA PRO A 570 -21.79 -23.47 2.74
C PRO A 570 -21.64 -23.92 4.21
N LYS A 571 -22.73 -23.93 4.98
CA LYS A 571 -22.74 -24.19 6.44
C LYS A 571 -22.04 -23.11 7.28
N GLY A 572 -21.75 -21.96 6.69
CA GLY A 572 -21.18 -20.81 7.38
C GLY A 572 -22.16 -20.21 8.38
N ILE A 573 -21.61 -19.48 9.36
CA ILE A 573 -22.37 -18.90 10.47
C ILE A 573 -22.21 -17.39 10.46
N LEU A 574 -23.32 -16.67 10.40
CA LEU A 574 -23.38 -15.25 10.72
C LEU A 574 -23.87 -15.10 12.17
N ALA A 575 -23.04 -14.47 12.98
CA ALA A 575 -23.25 -14.27 14.40
C ALA A 575 -23.42 -12.78 14.72
N LEU A 576 -24.58 -12.43 15.29
CA LEU A 576 -24.90 -11.09 15.77
C LEU A 576 -24.89 -11.10 17.29
N ALA A 577 -24.02 -10.29 17.89
CA ALA A 577 -23.83 -10.27 19.34
C ALA A 577 -24.10 -8.88 19.94
N TYR A 578 -24.39 -8.87 21.25
CA TYR A 578 -24.62 -7.64 22.03
C TYR A 578 -25.81 -6.83 21.52
N LEU A 579 -26.88 -7.55 21.20
CA LEU A 579 -28.16 -7.01 20.79
C LEU A 579 -29.01 -6.69 22.03
N TYR A 580 -28.80 -5.51 22.65
CA TYR A 580 -29.66 -5.02 23.75
C TYR A 580 -29.89 -3.49 23.70
N LYS A 581 -31.02 -3.03 24.24
CA LYS A 581 -31.36 -1.64 24.52
C LYS A 581 -30.55 -1.17 25.72
N THR A 582 -29.72 -0.17 25.51
CA THR A 582 -29.08 0.56 26.60
C THR A 582 -30.05 1.60 27.16
N ASP A 583 -30.30 1.60 28.47
CA ASP A 583 -31.12 2.64 29.14
C ASP A 583 -30.29 3.93 29.31
N PHE A 584 -29.81 4.49 28.20
CA PHE A 584 -29.19 5.80 28.22
C PHE A 584 -30.27 6.86 28.00
N THR A 585 -30.62 7.58 29.06
CA THR A 585 -31.48 8.78 29.08
C THR A 585 -30.83 9.99 28.40
N SER A 586 -30.07 9.80 27.33
CA SER A 586 -29.49 10.91 26.55
C SER A 586 -30.23 11.03 25.22
N SER A 587 -31.10 12.04 25.10
CA SER A 587 -31.50 12.82 23.90
C SER A 587 -31.40 12.26 22.46
N ARG A 588 -31.35 10.94 22.26
CA ARG A 588 -31.17 10.28 20.96
C ARG A 588 -32.42 9.45 20.64
N LEU A 589 -33.47 10.12 20.19
CA LEU A 589 -34.73 9.47 19.81
C LEU A 589 -34.54 8.37 18.73
N HIS A 590 -33.55 8.49 17.84
CA HIS A 590 -33.46 7.64 16.64
C HIS A 590 -32.81 6.26 16.85
N SER A 591 -31.73 6.13 17.64
CA SER A 591 -31.12 4.81 17.94
C SER A 591 -31.95 3.96 18.91
N GLY A 592 -32.84 4.59 19.66
CA GLY A 592 -33.72 3.92 20.62
C GLY A 592 -34.75 3.01 19.97
N LEU A 593 -35.31 3.43 18.82
CA LEU A 593 -36.31 2.65 18.06
C LEU A 593 -35.70 1.40 17.43
N TYR A 594 -34.56 1.53 16.73
CA TYR A 594 -33.88 0.38 16.12
C TYR A 594 -33.45 -0.66 17.16
N ARG A 595 -32.83 -0.22 18.26
CA ARG A 595 -32.50 -1.14 19.37
C ARG A 595 -33.74 -1.76 20.00
N SER A 596 -34.85 -1.03 20.11
CA SER A 596 -36.10 -1.61 20.61
C SER A 596 -36.67 -2.70 19.70
N ALA A 597 -36.55 -2.55 18.38
CA ALA A 597 -36.95 -3.55 17.40
C ALA A 597 -36.03 -4.79 17.45
N ILE A 598 -34.72 -4.57 17.58
CA ILE A 598 -33.75 -5.65 17.82
C ILE A 598 -34.06 -6.38 19.12
N ASP A 599 -34.42 -5.70 20.20
CA ASP A 599 -34.70 -6.32 21.50
C ASP A 599 -35.99 -7.12 21.52
N ASN A 600 -36.94 -6.82 20.63
CA ASN A 600 -38.22 -7.50 20.54
C ASN A 600 -38.06 -8.91 19.91
N PRO A 601 -38.27 -10.01 20.66
CA PRO A 601 -38.11 -11.37 20.14
C PRO A 601 -39.09 -11.72 19.02
N LEU A 602 -40.29 -11.12 19.00
CA LEU A 602 -41.28 -11.36 17.96
C LEU A 602 -40.84 -10.73 16.64
N GLU A 603 -40.33 -9.49 16.68
CA GLU A 603 -39.81 -8.81 15.50
C GLU A 603 -38.57 -9.50 14.93
N ARG A 604 -37.64 -9.93 15.79
CA ARG A 604 -36.47 -10.72 15.32
C ARG A 604 -36.89 -12.01 14.63
N LYS A 605 -37.81 -12.77 15.23
CA LYS A 605 -38.33 -14.00 14.62
C LYS A 605 -39.03 -13.69 13.30
N ARG A 606 -39.85 -12.63 13.24
CA ARG A 606 -40.52 -12.20 12.01
C ARG A 606 -39.52 -11.91 10.89
N VAL A 607 -38.45 -11.17 11.18
CA VAL A 607 -37.50 -10.71 10.16
C VAL A 607 -36.45 -11.76 9.79
N PHE A 608 -35.84 -12.42 10.78
CA PHE A 608 -34.73 -13.35 10.53
C PHE A 608 -35.17 -14.79 10.25
N LYS A 609 -36.39 -15.20 10.64
CA LYS A 609 -36.92 -16.55 10.38
C LYS A 609 -37.75 -16.63 9.08
N ALA A 610 -38.12 -15.50 8.47
CA ALA A 610 -38.96 -15.49 7.26
C ALA A 610 -38.23 -15.92 5.96
N SER A 611 -36.92 -16.19 6.02
CA SER A 611 -36.14 -16.78 4.91
C SER A 611 -36.27 -18.30 4.95
N THR A 612 -36.66 -18.94 3.84
CA THR A 612 -36.85 -20.40 3.76
C THR A 612 -35.54 -21.20 3.68
N SER A 613 -34.39 -20.55 3.51
CA SER A 613 -33.08 -21.22 3.36
C SER A 613 -32.20 -21.20 4.60
N ASP A 614 -32.38 -20.24 5.52
CA ASP A 614 -31.47 -20.04 6.65
C ASP A 614 -32.02 -20.60 7.97
N THR A 615 -31.16 -21.18 8.81
CA THR A 615 -31.57 -21.57 10.18
C THR A 615 -31.23 -20.47 11.19
N TYR A 616 -32.25 -20.01 11.93
CA TYR A 616 -32.15 -18.96 12.95
C TYR A 616 -32.18 -19.53 14.37
N LYS A 617 -31.21 -19.16 15.22
CA LYS A 617 -31.16 -19.55 16.64
C LYS A 617 -30.78 -18.36 17.53
N GLU A 618 -31.49 -18.22 18.66
CA GLU A 618 -31.17 -17.26 19.72
C GLU A 618 -30.53 -17.96 20.93
N MET A 619 -29.56 -17.29 21.55
CA MET A 619 -28.88 -17.73 22.78
C MET A 619 -28.64 -16.53 23.69
N THR A 620 -28.64 -16.73 25.01
CA THR A 620 -28.39 -15.67 26.00
C THR A 620 -27.16 -15.99 26.85
N PHE A 621 -26.46 -14.95 27.29
CA PHE A 621 -25.30 -15.07 28.16
C PHE A 621 -25.15 -13.84 29.06
N LYS A 622 -24.36 -13.94 30.14
CA LYS A 622 -24.20 -12.85 31.09
C LYS A 622 -23.36 -11.71 30.50
N SER A 623 -23.93 -10.50 30.45
CA SER A 623 -23.21 -9.32 30.01
C SER A 623 -22.11 -8.91 30.99
N ALA A 624 -21.09 -8.21 30.47
CA ALA A 624 -20.07 -7.55 31.28
C ALA A 624 -20.59 -6.27 31.99
N ILE A 625 -21.73 -5.74 31.53
CA ILE A 625 -22.49 -4.65 32.15
C ILE A 625 -23.50 -5.25 33.14
N ARG A 626 -23.52 -4.73 34.38
CA ARG A 626 -24.37 -5.29 35.46
C ARG A 626 -25.87 -5.20 35.09
N GLY A 627 -26.60 -6.29 35.34
CA GLY A 627 -28.08 -6.31 35.34
C GLY A 627 -28.76 -6.61 34.01
N LYS A 628 -28.02 -7.02 32.95
CA LYS A 628 -28.60 -7.40 31.66
C LYS A 628 -27.99 -8.69 31.12
N ASP A 629 -28.83 -9.58 30.60
CA ASP A 629 -28.38 -10.67 29.75
C ASP A 629 -28.15 -10.13 28.33
N SER A 630 -27.06 -10.56 27.71
CA SER A 630 -26.75 -10.25 26.32
C SER A 630 -27.35 -11.33 25.41
N LEU A 631 -27.90 -10.90 24.28
CA LEU A 631 -28.44 -11.77 23.26
C LEU A 631 -27.41 -12.05 22.16
N PHE A 632 -27.44 -13.29 21.68
CA PHE A 632 -26.66 -13.80 20.57
C PHE A 632 -27.58 -14.44 19.53
N CYS A 633 -27.56 -13.93 18.29
CA CYS A 633 -28.33 -14.48 17.18
C CYS A 633 -27.39 -15.17 16.19
N LEU A 634 -27.73 -16.41 15.83
CA LEU A 634 -27.01 -17.23 14.86
C LEU A 634 -27.89 -17.45 13.64
N ILE A 635 -27.35 -17.16 12.47
CA ILE A 635 -27.96 -17.41 11.16
C ILE A 635 -27.00 -18.34 10.41
N LYS A 636 -27.47 -19.52 10.00
CA LYS A 636 -26.67 -20.48 9.22
C LYS A 636 -27.20 -20.60 7.80
N ASN A 637 -26.27 -20.52 6.84
CA ASN A 637 -26.48 -20.71 5.40
C ASN A 637 -26.36 -22.18 5.00
#